data_AF-A0A1M7NEY8-F1
#
_entry.id   AF-A0A1M7NEY8-F1
#
_cell.length_a   1.000
_cell.length_b   1.000
_cell.length_c   1.000
_cell.angle_alpha   90.00
_cell.angle_beta   90.00
_cell.angle_gamma   90.00
#
_symmetry.space_group_name_H-M   'P 1'
#
loop_
_entity.id
_entity.type
_entity.pdbx_description
1 polymer ?
#
loop_
_entity_poly.entity_id
_entity_poly.type
_entity_poly.pdbx_seq_one_letter_code
_entity_poly.pdbx_strand_id
1 'polypeptide(L)'
;MQKITPVHLPGIFRKKGAFFFIISGGFAMLFIVSIVSTWIFGPYLSPDTTGFFKITIGYYEPLASLSPFYPFLLANLPLSLIPIFDRVLVLNLLTALLAIYFVYTIASHAEKNKWMVFSLFGISLFSWWSFRVLGSAHADSIFYLQVLVWLHLFVWSEKNEKYYFPSMAVLSAIMVWTKVNSLFLIPLLFIWLIIDRDWRWSIVIVSLIVSWTLYSLVLPENILAFHFSAKENTSTGPLSYLILLYENLAGWMQVTAGLVFSDTLGQSIPRPVAFILGLAWAAFLLAYLVLNKHKRRNKTYLLLLFGATYTFCFLAFQQYSGYREVNYRTLFPYLLVISWSLWITLIRLNNKKLIIVLMVLIVGHTCTGHVLLWMRDDVYSLHIAKKTHHSELKHTIEEVLTNSHREIRTDAPQKLMLSFPDLRVLPVLPTSVFIEGKNYALSNEESLLARDQALNALLEDRAVIVLFAPDEYWQRISERADVAAILTGEGTILYLDTLP
;
A
#
# COMPACT_ATOMS: atom_id res chain seq x y z
N MET A 1 14.15 -38.69 -10.83
CA MET A 1 14.04 -37.86 -12.06
C MET A 1 12.70 -38.11 -12.74
N GLN A 2 11.73 -37.23 -12.55
CA GLN A 2 10.54 -37.16 -13.40
C GLN A 2 10.59 -35.79 -14.08
N LYS A 3 10.61 -35.77 -15.42
CA LYS A 3 10.51 -34.53 -16.20
C LYS A 3 9.28 -33.77 -15.72
N ILE A 4 9.52 -32.54 -15.25
CA ILE A 4 8.48 -31.53 -15.08
C ILE A 4 7.69 -31.53 -16.39
N THR A 5 6.39 -31.79 -16.31
CA THR A 5 5.52 -31.63 -17.48
C THR A 5 5.49 -30.13 -17.76
N PRO A 6 6.13 -29.64 -18.84
CA PRO A 6 5.99 -28.24 -19.20
C PRO A 6 4.51 -27.97 -19.41
N VAL A 7 4.06 -26.75 -19.10
CA VAL A 7 2.72 -26.37 -19.55
C VAL A 7 2.78 -26.43 -21.07
N HIS A 8 2.16 -27.44 -21.67
CA HIS A 8 1.85 -27.45 -23.09
C HIS A 8 0.77 -26.38 -23.31
N LEU A 9 1.20 -25.12 -23.23
CA LEU A 9 0.44 -23.99 -23.71
C LEU A 9 0.38 -24.16 -25.23
N PRO A 10 -0.80 -24.12 -25.84
CA PRO A 10 -0.94 -24.33 -27.28
C PRO A 10 0.02 -23.40 -28.03
N GLY A 11 0.74 -23.96 -29.00
CA GLY A 11 1.81 -23.30 -29.76
C GLY A 11 1.35 -22.16 -30.67
N ILE A 12 0.15 -21.61 -30.46
CA ILE A 12 -0.48 -20.55 -31.27
C ILE A 12 0.03 -19.15 -30.85
N PHE A 13 0.78 -19.04 -29.76
CA PHE A 13 1.54 -17.84 -29.39
C PHE A 13 2.97 -17.82 -29.97
N ARG A 14 3.31 -18.76 -30.88
CA ARG A 14 4.66 -18.94 -31.47
C ARG A 14 5.16 -17.78 -32.33
N LYS A 15 4.27 -17.03 -33.00
CA LYS A 15 4.67 -15.89 -33.83
C LYS A 15 4.45 -14.61 -33.03
N LYS A 16 5.44 -13.72 -33.01
CA LYS A 16 5.28 -12.30 -32.65
C LYS A 16 4.31 -11.67 -33.66
N GLY A 17 3.02 -11.95 -33.49
CA GLY A 17 1.93 -11.41 -34.30
C GLY A 17 1.30 -10.20 -33.62
N ALA A 18 0.33 -9.57 -34.30
CA ALA A 18 -0.35 -8.38 -33.80
C ALA A 18 -0.82 -8.49 -32.35
N PHE A 19 -1.34 -9.66 -31.94
CA PHE A 19 -1.77 -9.92 -30.56
C PHE A 19 -0.66 -9.69 -29.53
N PHE A 20 0.55 -10.18 -29.77
CA PHE A 20 1.68 -9.96 -28.86
C PHE A 20 2.08 -8.49 -28.80
N PHE A 21 2.17 -7.82 -29.95
CA PHE A 21 2.52 -6.41 -30.01
C PHE A 21 1.50 -5.51 -29.31
N ILE A 22 0.20 -5.84 -29.39
CA ILE A 22 -0.86 -5.12 -28.67
C ILE A 22 -0.65 -5.24 -27.15
N ILE A 23 -0.42 -6.44 -26.63
CA ILE A 23 -0.22 -6.65 -25.19
C ILE A 23 1.09 -6.02 -24.70
N SER A 24 2.19 -6.22 -25.41
CA SER A 24 3.47 -5.62 -25.06
C SER A 24 3.46 -4.09 -25.22
N GLY A 25 2.71 -3.54 -26.17
CA GLY A 25 2.47 -2.11 -26.31
C GLY A 25 1.71 -1.53 -25.11
N GLY A 26 0.65 -2.21 -24.66
CA GLY A 26 -0.07 -1.84 -23.43
C GLY A 26 0.82 -1.86 -22.19
N PHE A 27 1.65 -2.91 -22.04
CA PHE A 27 2.65 -2.97 -20.98
C PHE A 27 3.68 -1.83 -21.06
N ALA A 28 4.25 -1.58 -22.24
CA ALA A 28 5.23 -0.50 -22.44
C ALA A 28 4.64 0.87 -22.15
N MET A 29 3.39 1.12 -22.54
CA MET A 29 2.68 2.36 -22.21
C MET A 29 2.57 2.55 -20.70
N LEU A 30 2.11 1.52 -19.96
CA LEU A 30 2.04 1.56 -18.49
C LEU A 30 3.39 1.79 -17.82
N PHE A 31 4.44 1.16 -18.34
CA PHE A 31 5.80 1.36 -17.85
C PHE A 31 6.28 2.79 -18.04
N ILE A 32 6.05 3.37 -19.23
CA ILE A 32 6.45 4.76 -19.55
C ILE A 32 5.69 5.75 -18.66
N VAL A 33 4.35 5.65 -18.55
CA VAL A 33 3.58 6.58 -17.71
C VAL A 33 3.95 6.45 -16.22
N SER A 34 4.28 5.24 -15.75
CA SER A 34 4.79 5.03 -14.40
C SER A 34 6.12 5.73 -14.17
N ILE A 35 7.06 5.62 -15.12
CA ILE A 35 8.35 6.35 -15.07
C ILE A 35 8.11 7.86 -15.03
N VAL A 36 7.25 8.38 -15.90
CA VAL A 36 6.93 9.83 -15.93
C VAL A 36 6.35 10.28 -14.59
N SER A 37 5.40 9.53 -14.02
CA SER A 37 4.89 9.84 -12.69
C SER A 37 5.96 9.83 -11.60
N THR A 38 6.84 8.83 -11.58
CA THR A 38 7.95 8.77 -10.62
C THR A 38 8.94 9.91 -10.85
N TRP A 39 9.17 10.33 -12.10
CA TRP A 39 10.03 11.47 -12.41
C TRP A 39 9.45 12.79 -11.88
N ILE A 40 8.15 13.01 -12.07
CA ILE A 40 7.47 14.24 -11.65
C ILE A 40 7.38 14.30 -10.10
N PHE A 41 6.90 13.23 -9.47
CA PHE A 41 6.53 13.27 -8.04
C PHE A 41 7.52 12.56 -7.10
N GLY A 42 8.32 11.63 -7.62
CA GLY A 42 9.03 10.67 -6.78
C GLY A 42 8.06 9.74 -6.04
N PRO A 43 8.52 9.07 -4.98
CA PRO A 43 7.69 8.24 -4.12
C PRO A 43 6.54 9.04 -3.49
N TYR A 44 5.35 8.45 -3.48
CA TYR A 44 4.19 9.05 -2.83
C TYR A 44 4.31 8.95 -1.31
N LEU A 45 3.87 9.99 -0.62
CA LEU A 45 3.83 10.03 0.84
C LEU A 45 2.47 9.55 1.34
N SER A 46 2.48 8.84 2.46
CA SER A 46 1.29 8.60 3.27
C SER A 46 1.50 9.20 4.67
N PRO A 47 0.45 9.31 5.50
CA PRO A 47 0.60 9.70 6.90
C PRO A 47 1.64 8.86 7.65
N ASP A 48 1.74 7.57 7.31
CA ASP A 48 2.70 6.63 7.89
C ASP A 48 4.16 6.95 7.53
N THR A 49 4.41 7.66 6.41
CA THR A 49 5.76 8.03 5.98
C THR A 49 6.47 8.89 7.02
N THR A 50 5.76 9.83 7.66
CA THR A 50 6.33 10.66 8.73
C THR A 50 6.74 9.81 9.93
N GLY A 51 5.92 8.82 10.30
CA GLY A 51 6.25 7.88 11.36
C GLY A 51 7.48 7.03 11.03
N PHE A 52 7.62 6.56 9.78
CA PHE A 52 8.83 5.87 9.34
C PHE A 52 10.09 6.76 9.36
N PHE A 53 9.97 8.04 8.99
CA PHE A 53 11.06 9.01 9.10
C PHE A 53 11.48 9.22 10.56
N LYS A 54 10.51 9.46 11.45
CA LYS A 54 10.71 9.58 12.90
C LYS A 54 11.47 8.39 13.48
N ILE A 55 11.06 7.15 13.16
CA ILE A 55 11.77 5.94 13.61
C ILE A 55 13.20 5.91 13.06
N THR A 56 13.38 6.25 11.78
CA THR A 56 14.71 6.23 11.13
C THR A 56 15.71 7.18 11.78
N ILE A 57 15.23 8.32 12.33
CA ILE A 57 16.06 9.32 13.01
C ILE A 57 16.11 9.17 14.53
N GLY A 58 15.47 8.13 15.10
CA GLY A 58 15.60 7.75 16.51
C GLY A 58 14.39 7.98 17.42
N TYR A 59 13.23 8.38 16.90
CA TYR A 59 11.99 8.48 17.67
C TYR A 59 11.21 7.18 17.64
N TYR A 60 11.05 6.54 18.79
CA TYR A 60 10.47 5.19 18.89
C TYR A 60 8.95 5.15 19.06
N GLU A 61 8.29 6.27 19.41
CA GLU A 61 6.84 6.32 19.63
C GLU A 61 6.01 5.70 18.47
N PRO A 62 6.35 5.93 17.18
CA PRO A 62 5.55 5.36 16.08
C PRO A 62 5.64 3.84 15.95
N LEU A 63 6.57 3.16 16.65
CA LEU A 63 6.68 1.69 16.62
C LEU A 63 5.45 0.98 17.22
N ALA A 64 4.63 1.70 17.99
CA ALA A 64 3.36 1.15 18.47
C ALA A 64 2.37 0.85 17.33
N SER A 65 2.43 1.62 16.23
CA SER A 65 1.50 1.52 15.09
C SER A 65 2.18 1.18 13.76
N LEU A 66 3.51 1.17 13.70
CA LEU A 66 4.29 0.92 12.47
C LEU A 66 5.33 -0.18 12.65
N SER A 67 5.57 -0.94 11.58
CA SER A 67 6.55 -2.02 11.58
C SER A 67 7.99 -1.49 11.41
N PRO A 68 8.98 -2.06 12.13
CA PRO A 68 10.34 -1.51 12.21
C PRO A 68 11.21 -1.81 10.99
N PHE A 69 10.85 -2.79 10.15
CA PHE A 69 11.77 -3.24 9.10
C PHE A 69 12.04 -2.20 8.01
N TYR A 70 11.03 -1.40 7.64
CA TYR A 70 11.23 -0.34 6.65
C TYR A 70 12.18 0.76 7.15
N PRO A 71 11.98 1.35 8.35
CA PRO A 71 12.98 2.23 8.97
C PRO A 71 14.34 1.57 9.16
N PHE A 72 14.38 0.29 9.53
CA PHE A 72 15.62 -0.46 9.68
C PHE A 72 16.42 -0.44 8.36
N LEU A 73 15.80 -0.68 7.21
CA LEU A 73 16.49 -0.59 5.91
C LEU A 73 17.03 0.82 5.66
N LEU A 74 16.26 1.87 5.96
CA LEU A 74 16.68 3.26 5.79
C LEU A 74 17.79 3.70 6.76
N ALA A 75 17.87 3.09 7.94
CA ALA A 75 18.85 3.43 8.97
C ALA A 75 20.19 2.66 8.81
N ASN A 76 20.23 1.62 7.98
CA ASN A 76 21.39 0.72 7.85
C ASN A 76 22.19 0.94 6.56
N LEU A 77 23.43 0.44 6.57
CA LEU A 77 24.30 0.44 5.39
C LEU A 77 23.69 -0.40 4.24
N PRO A 78 23.86 0.03 2.98
CA PRO A 78 24.58 1.23 2.53
C PRO A 78 23.72 2.51 2.53
N LEU A 79 22.40 2.42 2.77
CA LEU A 79 21.50 3.58 2.67
C LEU A 79 21.83 4.66 3.70
N SER A 80 22.32 4.29 4.88
CA SER A 80 22.72 5.26 5.90
C SER A 80 23.78 6.28 5.46
N LEU A 81 24.50 6.03 4.36
CA LEU A 81 25.55 6.92 3.82
C LEU A 81 25.02 8.15 3.06
N ILE A 82 23.73 8.20 2.70
CA ILE A 82 23.14 9.31 1.94
C ILE A 82 22.02 10.01 2.75
N PRO A 83 21.57 11.23 2.38
CA PRO A 83 20.49 11.92 3.09
C PRO A 83 19.16 11.15 3.08
N ILE A 84 18.35 11.26 4.14
CA ILE A 84 17.15 10.42 4.35
C ILE A 84 16.15 10.47 3.18
N PHE A 85 15.91 11.64 2.57
CA PHE A 85 15.07 11.77 1.38
C PHE A 85 15.61 10.93 0.21
N ASP A 86 16.93 10.91 0.01
CA ASP A 86 17.58 10.13 -1.04
C ASP A 86 17.59 8.63 -0.74
N ARG A 87 17.65 8.25 0.54
CA ARG A 87 17.50 6.84 0.96
C ARG A 87 16.17 6.26 0.49
N VAL A 88 15.09 7.02 0.67
CA VAL A 88 13.73 6.62 0.28
C VAL A 88 13.62 6.50 -1.24
N LEU A 89 14.19 7.46 -1.98
CA LEU A 89 14.25 7.41 -3.45
C LEU A 89 14.97 6.15 -3.95
N VAL A 90 16.18 5.90 -3.44
CA VAL A 90 16.99 4.74 -3.81
C VAL A 90 16.29 3.44 -3.45
N LEU A 91 15.73 3.33 -2.23
CA LEU A 91 15.03 2.14 -1.80
C LEU A 91 13.79 1.86 -2.67
N ASN A 92 13.01 2.88 -3.02
CA ASN A 92 11.84 2.72 -3.89
C ASN A 92 12.25 2.28 -5.31
N LEU A 93 13.29 2.89 -5.88
CA LEU A 93 13.84 2.50 -7.17
C LEU A 93 14.32 1.04 -7.18
N LEU A 94 15.10 0.64 -6.18
CA LEU A 94 15.55 -0.75 -6.02
C LEU A 94 14.36 -1.71 -5.92
N THR A 95 13.34 -1.34 -5.15
CA THR A 95 12.12 -2.14 -4.97
C THR A 95 11.37 -2.33 -6.30
N ALA A 96 11.22 -1.27 -7.08
CA ALA A 96 10.58 -1.33 -8.39
C ALA A 96 11.36 -2.19 -9.40
N LEU A 97 12.69 -2.01 -9.48
CA LEU A 97 13.56 -2.80 -10.34
C LEU A 97 13.53 -4.28 -9.97
N LEU A 98 13.60 -4.60 -8.68
CA LEU A 98 13.50 -5.97 -8.18
C LEU A 98 12.11 -6.57 -8.46
N ALA A 99 11.03 -5.81 -8.34
CA ALA A 99 9.69 -6.29 -8.67
C ALA A 99 9.58 -6.69 -10.15
N ILE A 100 10.10 -5.87 -11.07
CA ILE A 100 10.17 -6.20 -12.51
C ILE A 100 11.02 -7.45 -12.73
N TYR A 101 12.19 -7.54 -12.07
CA TYR A 101 13.08 -8.70 -12.14
C TYR A 101 12.39 -9.99 -11.69
N PHE A 102 11.65 -9.97 -10.58
CA PHE A 102 10.91 -11.14 -10.11
C PHE A 102 9.77 -11.51 -11.05
N VAL A 103 9.04 -10.52 -11.61
CA VAL A 103 8.02 -10.80 -12.64
C VAL A 103 8.64 -11.46 -13.87
N TYR A 104 9.82 -11.00 -14.32
CA TYR A 104 10.57 -11.62 -15.41
C TYR A 104 11.03 -13.06 -15.07
N THR A 105 11.51 -13.27 -13.85
CA THR A 105 11.96 -14.59 -13.36
C THR A 105 10.79 -15.57 -13.32
N ILE A 106 9.64 -15.15 -12.79
CA ILE A 106 8.39 -15.92 -12.78
C ILE A 106 7.94 -16.24 -14.21
N ALA A 107 7.92 -15.24 -15.09
CA ALA A 107 7.52 -15.41 -16.49
C ALA A 107 8.44 -16.37 -17.25
N SER A 108 9.71 -16.49 -16.88
CA SER A 108 10.65 -17.42 -17.51
C SER A 108 10.24 -18.89 -17.36
N HIS A 109 9.45 -19.23 -16.33
CA HIS A 109 8.89 -20.57 -16.12
C HIS A 109 7.73 -20.90 -17.07
N ALA A 110 7.31 -19.97 -17.92
CA ALA A 110 6.33 -20.20 -18.99
C ALA A 110 6.99 -20.60 -20.33
N GLU A 111 8.33 -20.75 -20.35
CA GLU A 111 9.14 -21.14 -21.51
C GLU A 111 8.72 -20.38 -22.78
N LYS A 112 7.96 -21.03 -23.67
CA LYS A 112 7.52 -20.53 -24.97
C LYS A 112 6.62 -19.28 -24.88
N ASN A 113 5.92 -19.08 -23.76
CA ASN A 113 5.03 -17.93 -23.55
C ASN A 113 5.62 -16.87 -22.62
N LYS A 114 6.93 -16.94 -22.32
CA LYS A 114 7.61 -16.06 -21.37
C LYS A 114 7.26 -14.58 -21.56
N TRP A 115 7.43 -14.04 -22.76
CA TRP A 115 7.22 -12.61 -23.01
C TRP A 115 5.74 -12.18 -22.91
N MET A 116 4.83 -13.08 -23.25
CA MET A 116 3.39 -12.84 -23.07
C MET A 116 3.02 -12.79 -21.59
N VAL A 117 3.48 -13.77 -20.81
CA VAL A 117 3.25 -13.81 -19.36
C VAL A 117 3.91 -12.62 -18.68
N PHE A 118 5.14 -12.27 -19.07
CA PHE A 118 5.85 -11.09 -18.57
C PHE A 118 5.04 -9.81 -18.83
N SER A 119 4.55 -9.61 -20.05
CA SER A 119 3.77 -8.41 -20.40
C SER A 119 2.44 -8.35 -19.61
N LEU A 120 1.72 -9.47 -19.48
CA LEU A 120 0.44 -9.51 -18.76
C LEU A 120 0.60 -9.35 -17.24
N PHE A 121 1.61 -10.00 -16.65
CA PHE A 121 1.92 -9.81 -15.23
C PHE A 121 2.47 -8.41 -14.98
N GLY A 122 3.21 -7.86 -15.94
CA GLY A 122 3.67 -6.47 -15.94
C GLY A 122 2.51 -5.47 -16.01
N ILE A 123 1.46 -5.74 -16.78
CA ILE A 123 0.22 -4.94 -16.77
C ILE A 123 -0.42 -4.96 -15.37
N SER A 124 -0.45 -6.11 -14.69
CA SER A 124 -0.90 -6.16 -13.29
C SER A 124 0.01 -5.34 -12.37
N LEU A 125 1.33 -5.46 -12.53
CA LEU A 125 2.35 -4.77 -11.71
C LEU A 125 2.25 -3.25 -11.82
N PHE A 126 1.98 -2.73 -13.03
CA PHE A 126 1.82 -1.30 -13.30
C PHE A 126 0.36 -0.87 -13.42
N SER A 127 -0.59 -1.66 -12.93
CA SER A 127 -1.99 -1.25 -12.85
C SER A 127 -2.19 -0.17 -11.77
N TRP A 128 -3.28 0.59 -11.86
CA TRP A 128 -3.57 1.73 -10.97
C TRP A 128 -3.44 1.44 -9.47
N TRP A 129 -3.93 0.28 -9.00
CA TRP A 129 -3.83 -0.10 -7.59
C TRP A 129 -2.41 -0.52 -7.22
N SER A 130 -1.72 -1.26 -8.09
CA SER A 130 -0.39 -1.80 -7.83
C SER A 130 0.69 -0.73 -7.86
N PHE A 131 0.63 0.17 -8.85
CA PHE A 131 1.57 1.28 -8.99
C PHE A 131 1.58 2.17 -7.74
N ARG A 132 0.41 2.48 -7.16
CA ARG A 132 0.34 3.29 -5.94
C ARG A 132 0.95 2.59 -4.73
N VAL A 133 0.84 1.27 -4.63
CA VAL A 133 1.49 0.51 -3.54
C VAL A 133 3.01 0.47 -3.75
N LEU A 134 3.47 0.12 -4.95
CA LEU A 134 4.89 -0.02 -5.27
C LEU A 134 5.62 1.33 -5.24
N GLY A 135 4.98 2.39 -5.72
CA GLY A 135 5.50 3.75 -5.78
C GLY A 135 5.38 4.55 -4.48
N SER A 136 4.92 3.95 -3.38
CA SER A 136 4.81 4.65 -2.09
C SER A 136 6.09 4.55 -1.25
N ALA A 137 6.41 5.63 -0.53
CA ALA A 137 7.42 5.67 0.54
C ALA A 137 6.88 4.98 1.81
N HIS A 138 6.68 3.67 1.72
CA HIS A 138 5.98 2.87 2.72
C HIS A 138 6.56 1.46 2.83
N ALA A 139 6.39 0.82 4.01
CA ALA A 139 6.65 -0.60 4.21
C ALA A 139 5.88 -1.53 3.25
N ASP A 140 4.82 -1.03 2.61
CA ASP A 140 3.95 -1.82 1.73
C ASP A 140 4.63 -2.16 0.41
N SER A 141 5.50 -1.29 -0.08
CA SER A 141 6.30 -1.56 -1.28
C SER A 141 7.31 -2.68 -1.04
N ILE A 142 7.95 -2.70 0.14
CA ILE A 142 8.87 -3.77 0.56
C ILE A 142 8.11 -5.08 0.78
N PHE A 143 6.95 -5.01 1.45
CA PHE A 143 6.10 -6.18 1.64
C PHE A 143 5.60 -6.74 0.30
N TYR A 144 5.27 -5.87 -0.66
CA TYR A 144 4.92 -6.26 -2.02
C TYR A 144 6.04 -7.07 -2.69
N LEU A 145 7.28 -6.57 -2.60
CA LEU A 145 8.44 -7.28 -3.13
C LEU A 145 8.63 -8.64 -2.46
N GLN A 146 8.54 -8.71 -1.13
CA GLN A 146 8.64 -9.98 -0.39
C GLN A 146 7.54 -10.97 -0.79
N VAL A 147 6.30 -10.50 -1.01
CA VAL A 147 5.20 -11.32 -1.55
C VAL A 147 5.56 -11.88 -2.92
N LEU A 148 6.17 -11.09 -3.82
CA LEU A 148 6.63 -11.59 -5.13
C LEU A 148 7.69 -12.70 -4.99
N VAL A 149 8.67 -12.51 -4.11
CA VAL A 149 9.71 -13.54 -3.84
C VAL A 149 9.07 -14.79 -3.25
N TRP A 150 8.17 -14.62 -2.28
CA TRP A 150 7.49 -15.72 -1.61
C TRP A 150 6.64 -16.52 -2.60
N LEU A 151 5.88 -15.84 -3.46
CA LEU A 151 5.10 -16.47 -4.52
C LEU A 151 5.98 -17.19 -5.54
N HIS A 152 7.12 -16.60 -5.93
CA HIS A 152 8.09 -17.24 -6.79
C HIS A 152 8.55 -18.59 -6.21
N LEU A 153 9.00 -18.59 -4.96
CA LEU A 153 9.46 -19.78 -4.25
C LEU A 153 8.32 -20.80 -4.05
N PHE A 154 7.13 -20.35 -3.63
CA PHE A 154 6.01 -21.25 -3.32
C PHE A 154 5.42 -21.93 -4.56
N VAL A 155 5.27 -21.20 -5.67
CA VAL A 155 4.52 -21.67 -6.84
C VAL A 155 5.43 -22.21 -7.95
N TRP A 156 6.66 -21.69 -8.08
CA TRP A 156 7.51 -21.96 -9.24
C TRP A 156 8.84 -22.66 -8.93
N SER A 157 9.40 -22.52 -7.73
CA SER A 157 10.71 -23.12 -7.40
C SER A 157 10.64 -24.60 -7.01
N GLU A 158 11.79 -25.28 -7.10
CA GLU A 158 11.90 -26.72 -6.80
C GLU A 158 12.15 -26.99 -5.31
N LYS A 159 11.23 -27.75 -4.67
CA LYS A 159 11.30 -28.07 -3.24
C LYS A 159 12.47 -28.96 -2.81
N ASN A 160 13.10 -29.63 -3.78
CA ASN A 160 14.21 -30.54 -3.50
C ASN A 160 15.55 -29.83 -3.39
N GLU A 161 15.61 -28.54 -3.73
CA GLU A 161 16.81 -27.75 -3.53
C GLU A 161 17.13 -27.59 -2.04
N LYS A 162 18.42 -27.75 -1.70
CA LYS A 162 18.92 -27.73 -0.32
C LYS A 162 18.48 -26.48 0.45
N TYR A 163 18.42 -25.34 -0.22
CA TYR A 163 18.13 -24.04 0.39
C TYR A 163 16.66 -23.63 0.31
N TYR A 164 15.78 -24.44 -0.31
CA TYR A 164 14.37 -24.09 -0.49
C TYR A 164 13.64 -23.76 0.83
N PHE A 165 13.60 -24.73 1.76
CA PHE A 165 12.91 -24.55 3.04
C PHE A 165 13.59 -23.51 3.95
N PRO A 166 14.93 -23.48 4.08
CA PRO A 166 15.62 -22.40 4.79
C PRO A 166 15.30 -21.01 4.24
N SER A 167 15.34 -20.81 2.91
CA SER A 167 15.02 -19.52 2.29
C SER A 167 13.56 -19.12 2.53
N MET A 168 12.62 -20.06 2.40
CA MET A 168 11.21 -19.82 2.73
C MET A 168 11.01 -19.45 4.20
N ALA A 169 11.72 -20.12 5.12
CA ALA A 169 11.64 -19.86 6.55
C ALA A 169 12.16 -18.46 6.91
N VAL A 170 13.35 -18.10 6.41
CA VAL A 170 13.95 -16.77 6.63
C VAL A 170 13.09 -15.67 6.03
N LEU A 171 12.63 -15.84 4.78
CA LEU A 171 11.76 -14.86 4.13
C LEU A 171 10.46 -14.68 4.91
N SER A 172 9.80 -15.77 5.31
CA SER A 172 8.54 -15.72 6.06
C SER A 172 8.72 -15.07 7.43
N ALA A 173 9.84 -15.33 8.12
CA ALA A 173 10.17 -14.66 9.38
C ALA A 173 10.35 -13.14 9.19
N ILE A 174 11.16 -12.71 8.21
CA ILE A 174 11.39 -11.29 7.91
C ILE A 174 10.08 -10.57 7.52
N MET A 175 9.19 -11.25 6.81
CA MET A 175 7.87 -10.70 6.44
C MET A 175 7.04 -10.29 7.67
N VAL A 176 7.19 -10.97 8.82
CA VAL A 176 6.53 -10.58 10.09
C VAL A 176 6.98 -9.20 10.56
N TRP A 177 8.29 -8.96 10.53
CA TRP A 177 8.89 -7.67 10.90
C TRP A 177 8.58 -6.55 9.91
N THR A 178 8.24 -6.90 8.67
CA THR A 178 7.88 -5.94 7.62
C THR A 178 6.40 -5.55 7.70
N LYS A 179 5.53 -6.56 7.85
CA LYS A 179 4.09 -6.34 8.01
C LYS A 179 3.48 -7.53 8.74
N VAL A 180 2.82 -7.24 9.86
CA VAL A 180 2.13 -8.26 10.67
C VAL A 180 1.03 -8.99 9.88
N ASN A 181 0.53 -8.40 8.79
CA ASN A 181 -0.38 -9.06 7.86
C ASN A 181 0.17 -10.39 7.32
N SER A 182 1.49 -10.62 7.34
CA SER A 182 2.12 -11.89 6.95
C SER A 182 1.76 -13.09 7.85
N LEU A 183 1.17 -12.88 9.02
CA LEU A 183 0.71 -13.96 9.90
C LEU A 183 -0.35 -14.87 9.24
N PHE A 184 -1.05 -14.41 8.19
CA PHE A 184 -1.92 -15.27 7.37
C PHE A 184 -1.18 -16.47 6.74
N LEU A 185 0.15 -16.41 6.62
CA LEU A 185 0.96 -17.51 6.13
C LEU A 185 0.87 -18.72 7.06
N ILE A 186 0.61 -18.53 8.36
CA ILE A 186 0.45 -19.64 9.32
C ILE A 186 -0.74 -20.54 8.91
N PRO A 187 -1.99 -20.05 8.83
CA PRO A 187 -3.10 -20.89 8.38
C PRO A 187 -2.92 -21.40 6.95
N LEU A 188 -2.32 -20.60 6.04
CA LEU A 188 -1.99 -21.05 4.68
C LEU A 188 -1.09 -22.28 4.70
N LEU A 189 -0.01 -22.24 5.49
CA LEU A 189 0.97 -23.31 5.57
C LEU A 189 0.43 -24.53 6.32
N PHE A 190 -0.47 -24.38 7.29
CA PHE A 190 -1.18 -25.54 7.88
C PHE A 190 -2.07 -26.23 6.84
N ILE A 191 -2.86 -25.46 6.08
CA ILE A 191 -3.67 -26.01 4.98
C ILE A 191 -2.76 -26.68 3.94
N TRP A 192 -1.65 -26.02 3.60
CA TRP A 192 -0.69 -26.55 2.64
C TRP A 192 0.05 -27.79 3.14
N LEU A 193 0.39 -27.88 4.42
CA LEU A 193 1.01 -29.06 5.02
C LEU A 193 0.08 -30.29 4.88
N ILE A 194 -1.22 -30.10 5.12
CA ILE A 194 -2.24 -31.15 4.92
C ILE A 194 -2.35 -31.54 3.44
N ILE A 195 -2.35 -30.54 2.55
CA ILE A 195 -2.44 -30.77 1.11
C ILE A 195 -1.19 -31.47 0.61
N ASP A 196 0.00 -30.92 0.84
CA ASP A 196 1.30 -31.34 0.28
C ASP A 196 1.85 -32.61 0.94
N ARG A 197 1.59 -32.80 2.24
CA ARG A 197 2.11 -33.89 3.08
C ARG A 197 3.64 -33.93 3.22
N ASP A 198 4.30 -32.77 3.12
CA ASP A 198 5.74 -32.64 3.35
C ASP A 198 5.98 -31.95 4.70
N TRP A 199 6.44 -32.72 5.69
CA TRP A 199 6.66 -32.22 7.05
C TRP A 199 7.74 -31.15 7.15
N ARG A 200 8.58 -30.95 6.13
CA ARG A 200 9.58 -29.88 6.10
C ARG A 200 8.95 -28.48 6.13
N TRP A 201 7.68 -28.33 5.73
CA TRP A 201 6.93 -27.07 5.91
C TRP A 201 6.80 -26.66 7.37
N SER A 202 6.89 -27.60 8.32
CA SER A 202 6.89 -27.29 9.75
C SER A 202 8.03 -26.35 10.15
N ILE A 203 9.17 -26.41 9.46
CA ILE A 203 10.30 -25.48 9.68
C ILE A 203 9.85 -24.04 9.42
N VAL A 204 9.16 -23.81 8.30
CA VAL A 204 8.67 -22.47 7.92
C VAL A 204 7.61 -21.98 8.91
N ILE A 205 6.70 -22.86 9.34
CA ILE A 205 5.67 -22.55 10.34
C ILE A 205 6.31 -22.18 11.68
N VAL A 206 7.25 -22.99 12.18
CA VAL A 206 7.94 -22.74 13.43
C VAL A 206 8.72 -21.43 13.37
N SER A 207 9.42 -21.15 12.26
CA SER A 207 10.13 -19.87 12.08
C SER A 207 9.19 -18.67 12.10
N LEU A 208 8.00 -18.76 11.50
CA LEU A 208 6.98 -17.71 11.59
C LEU A 208 6.54 -17.48 13.03
N ILE A 209 6.22 -18.55 13.76
CA ILE A 209 5.77 -18.48 15.17
C ILE A 209 6.87 -17.88 16.04
N VAL A 210 8.11 -18.37 15.93
CA VAL A 210 9.25 -17.84 16.69
C VAL A 210 9.48 -16.37 16.37
N SER A 211 9.45 -15.99 15.08
CA SER A 211 9.62 -14.60 14.67
C SER A 211 8.53 -13.69 15.22
N TRP A 212 7.27 -14.16 15.22
CA TRP A 212 6.16 -13.44 15.83
C TRP A 212 6.31 -13.28 17.35
N THR A 213 6.70 -14.36 18.04
CA THR A 213 6.95 -14.31 19.49
C THR A 213 8.06 -13.32 19.81
N LEU A 214 9.18 -13.36 19.08
CA LEU A 214 10.28 -12.40 19.25
C LEU A 214 9.84 -10.96 18.96
N TYR A 215 9.11 -10.75 17.88
CA TYR A 215 8.54 -9.44 17.54
C TYR A 215 7.66 -8.90 18.69
N SER A 216 6.78 -9.74 19.24
CA SER A 216 5.88 -9.37 20.34
C SER A 216 6.60 -9.12 21.66
N LEU A 217 7.72 -9.80 21.91
CA LEU A 217 8.56 -9.59 23.09
C LEU A 217 9.35 -8.27 22.99
N VAL A 218 9.88 -7.96 21.81
CA VAL A 218 10.67 -6.73 21.58
C VAL A 218 9.77 -5.50 21.49
N LEU A 219 8.55 -5.65 20.96
CA LEU A 219 7.55 -4.59 20.84
C LEU A 219 6.24 -5.02 21.53
N PRO A 220 6.12 -4.90 22.86
CA PRO A 220 4.93 -5.32 23.59
C PRO A 220 3.66 -4.55 23.18
N GLU A 221 3.79 -3.23 22.96
CA GLU A 221 2.73 -2.35 22.48
C GLU A 221 2.63 -2.32 20.95
N ASN A 222 2.85 -3.46 20.30
CA ASN A 222 2.84 -3.52 18.84
C ASN A 222 1.46 -3.27 18.22
N ILE A 223 1.46 -3.13 16.90
CA ILE A 223 0.29 -2.92 16.02
C ILE A 223 -0.93 -3.77 16.42
N LEU A 224 -0.76 -5.07 16.70
CA LEU A 224 -1.91 -5.91 17.07
C LEU A 224 -2.43 -5.57 18.46
N ALA A 225 -1.54 -5.34 19.43
CA ALA A 225 -1.94 -4.88 20.76
C ALA A 225 -2.68 -3.53 20.69
N PHE A 226 -2.17 -2.58 19.90
CA PHE A 226 -2.81 -1.28 19.63
C PHE A 226 -4.23 -1.43 19.06
N HIS A 227 -4.41 -2.29 18.05
CA HIS A 227 -5.73 -2.50 17.45
C HIS A 227 -6.70 -3.25 18.39
N PHE A 228 -6.20 -4.10 19.29
CA PHE A 228 -7.06 -4.81 20.26
C PHE A 228 -7.44 -3.95 21.47
N SER A 229 -6.56 -3.07 21.94
CA SER A 229 -6.87 -2.14 23.04
C SER A 229 -7.84 -1.04 22.61
N ALA A 230 -7.75 -0.57 21.37
CA ALA A 230 -8.68 0.42 20.81
C ALA A 230 -10.15 -0.06 20.71
N LYS A 231 -10.41 -1.36 20.90
CA LYS A 231 -11.73 -1.98 20.74
C LYS A 231 -12.71 -1.66 21.87
N GLU A 232 -12.23 -1.22 23.03
CA GLU A 232 -13.07 -0.98 24.23
C GLU A 232 -14.19 0.07 24.02
N ASN A 233 -14.15 0.87 22.94
CA ASN A 233 -15.09 1.97 22.70
C ASN A 233 -16.15 1.72 21.59
N THR A 234 -16.29 0.52 21.03
CA THR A 234 -17.23 0.27 19.91
C THR A 234 -18.45 -0.58 20.30
N SER A 235 -19.64 -0.09 19.93
CA SER A 235 -20.97 -0.61 20.31
C SER A 235 -21.14 -2.13 20.16
N THR A 236 -21.46 -2.79 21.27
CA THR A 236 -21.45 -4.25 21.49
C THR A 236 -22.80 -4.93 21.24
N GLY A 237 -23.35 -4.79 20.02
CA GLY A 237 -24.63 -5.44 19.64
C GLY A 237 -24.46 -6.50 18.54
N PRO A 238 -25.28 -7.57 18.50
CA PRO A 238 -25.26 -8.53 17.38
C PRO A 238 -25.58 -7.88 16.02
N LEU A 239 -26.37 -6.80 16.02
CA LEU A 239 -26.66 -6.01 14.83
C LEU A 239 -25.43 -5.25 14.29
N SER A 240 -24.55 -4.74 15.18
CA SER A 240 -23.34 -4.02 14.74
C SER A 240 -22.36 -4.97 14.06
N TYR A 241 -22.25 -6.22 14.52
CA TYR A 241 -21.45 -7.25 13.85
C TYR A 241 -21.98 -7.60 12.45
N LEU A 242 -23.31 -7.68 12.26
CA LEU A 242 -23.90 -7.95 10.95
C LEU A 242 -23.70 -6.78 9.98
N ILE A 243 -23.84 -5.54 10.47
CA ILE A 243 -23.55 -4.34 9.68
C ILE A 243 -22.07 -4.33 9.27
N LEU A 244 -21.15 -4.63 10.19
CA LEU A 244 -19.72 -4.69 9.89
C LEU A 244 -19.40 -5.74 8.82
N LEU A 245 -19.97 -6.94 8.94
CA LEU A 245 -19.80 -8.00 7.96
C LEU A 245 -20.31 -7.56 6.58
N TYR A 246 -21.49 -6.93 6.54
CA TYR A 246 -22.08 -6.37 5.33
C TYR A 246 -21.15 -5.34 4.68
N GLU A 247 -20.66 -4.36 5.45
CA GLU A 247 -19.80 -3.31 4.94
C GLU A 247 -18.44 -3.83 4.46
N ASN A 248 -17.82 -4.73 5.22
CA ASN A 248 -16.51 -5.28 4.88
C ASN A 248 -16.58 -6.19 3.66
N LEU A 249 -17.62 -7.03 3.55
CA LEU A 249 -17.77 -7.90 2.40
C LEU A 249 -18.16 -7.13 1.13
N ALA A 250 -19.03 -6.10 1.26
CA ALA A 250 -19.33 -5.20 0.16
C ALA A 250 -18.08 -4.44 -0.30
N GLY A 251 -17.33 -3.84 0.63
CA GLY A 251 -16.08 -3.14 0.33
C GLY A 251 -15.04 -4.06 -0.32
N TRP A 252 -14.92 -5.31 0.14
CA TRP A 252 -14.01 -6.29 -0.45
C TRP A 252 -14.35 -6.59 -1.90
N MET A 253 -15.63 -6.75 -2.22
CA MET A 253 -16.05 -6.99 -3.60
C MET A 253 -15.87 -5.74 -4.47
N GLN A 254 -16.17 -4.53 -3.96
CA GLN A 254 -15.92 -3.27 -4.66
C GLN A 254 -14.43 -3.11 -4.99
N VAL A 255 -13.53 -3.41 -4.05
CA VAL A 255 -12.07 -3.39 -4.27
C VAL A 255 -11.64 -4.51 -5.22
N THR A 256 -12.22 -5.70 -5.13
CA THR A 256 -11.96 -6.81 -6.07
C THR A 256 -12.36 -6.42 -7.50
N ALA A 257 -13.47 -5.70 -7.68
CA ALA A 257 -13.89 -5.18 -8.99
C ALA A 257 -12.90 -4.14 -9.54
N GLY A 258 -12.17 -3.45 -8.67
CA GLY A 258 -11.04 -2.57 -9.00
C GLY A 258 -9.86 -3.25 -9.71
N LEU A 259 -9.86 -4.58 -9.81
CA LEU A 259 -8.91 -5.32 -10.67
C LEU A 259 -9.08 -5.01 -12.16
N VAL A 260 -10.31 -4.73 -12.58
CA VAL A 260 -10.71 -4.56 -13.99
C VAL A 260 -11.25 -3.16 -14.24
N PHE A 261 -11.94 -2.59 -13.25
CA PHE A 261 -12.51 -1.25 -13.30
C PHE A 261 -11.69 -0.27 -12.46
N SER A 262 -11.99 1.02 -12.57
CA SER A 262 -11.40 2.00 -11.66
C SER A 262 -11.89 1.80 -10.23
N ASP A 263 -11.10 2.21 -9.25
CA ASP A 263 -11.55 2.28 -7.85
C ASP A 263 -12.86 3.06 -7.73
N THR A 264 -12.99 4.15 -8.48
CA THR A 264 -14.21 4.97 -8.54
C THR A 264 -15.41 4.18 -9.06
N LEU A 265 -15.24 3.42 -10.13
CA LEU A 265 -16.30 2.58 -10.68
C LEU A 265 -16.63 1.41 -9.75
N GLY A 266 -15.63 0.78 -9.14
CA GLY A 266 -15.82 -0.25 -8.13
C GLY A 266 -16.62 0.26 -6.93
N GLN A 267 -16.30 1.46 -6.44
CA GLN A 267 -17.01 2.12 -5.34
C GLN A 267 -18.42 2.58 -5.73
N SER A 268 -18.69 2.81 -7.03
CA SER A 268 -20.03 3.16 -7.51
C SER A 268 -21.01 1.97 -7.49
N ILE A 269 -20.53 0.74 -7.36
CA ILE A 269 -21.39 -0.45 -7.26
C ILE A 269 -22.20 -0.35 -5.96
N PRO A 270 -23.55 -0.40 -6.00
CA PRO A 270 -24.36 -0.34 -4.79
C PRO A 270 -23.97 -1.42 -3.79
N ARG A 271 -23.82 -1.04 -2.52
CA ARG A 271 -23.37 -1.95 -1.45
C ARG A 271 -24.19 -3.25 -1.36
N PRO A 272 -25.53 -3.27 -1.51
CA PRO A 272 -26.29 -4.53 -1.52
C PRO A 272 -25.89 -5.47 -2.66
N VAL A 273 -25.65 -4.92 -3.85
CA VAL A 273 -25.20 -5.69 -5.02
C VAL A 273 -23.78 -6.20 -4.79
N ALA A 274 -22.88 -5.34 -4.32
CA ALA A 274 -21.51 -5.72 -3.98
C ALA A 274 -21.46 -6.81 -2.91
N PHE A 275 -22.34 -6.76 -1.91
CA PHE A 275 -22.45 -7.78 -0.86
C PHE A 275 -22.86 -9.15 -1.43
N ILE A 276 -23.90 -9.21 -2.28
CA ILE A 276 -24.34 -10.45 -2.92
C ILE A 276 -23.25 -11.03 -3.83
N LEU A 277 -22.62 -10.18 -4.63
CA LEU A 277 -21.49 -10.57 -5.47
C LEU A 277 -20.31 -11.06 -4.63
N GLY A 278 -20.06 -10.44 -3.48
CA GLY A 278 -19.05 -10.88 -2.51
C GLY A 278 -19.36 -12.28 -1.98
N LEU A 279 -20.59 -12.54 -1.53
CA LEU A 279 -20.99 -13.88 -1.08
C LEU A 279 -20.81 -14.93 -2.18
N ALA A 280 -21.26 -14.62 -3.40
CA ALA A 280 -21.11 -15.51 -4.55
C ALA A 280 -19.63 -15.77 -4.88
N TRP A 281 -18.79 -14.73 -4.82
CA TRP A 281 -17.36 -14.84 -5.08
C TRP A 281 -16.63 -15.62 -3.99
N ALA A 282 -16.95 -15.42 -2.71
CA ALA A 282 -16.42 -16.20 -1.60
C ALA A 282 -16.80 -17.68 -1.72
N ALA A 283 -18.07 -17.97 -2.03
CA ALA A 283 -18.54 -19.33 -2.27
C ALA A 283 -17.83 -19.97 -3.46
N PHE A 284 -17.64 -19.23 -4.56
CA PHE A 284 -16.88 -19.70 -5.73
C PHE A 284 -15.43 -20.04 -5.38
N LEU A 285 -14.72 -19.17 -4.65
CA LEU A 285 -13.34 -19.42 -4.24
C LEU A 285 -13.23 -20.67 -3.36
N LEU A 286 -14.10 -20.81 -2.36
CA LEU A 286 -14.13 -21.99 -1.49
C LEU A 286 -14.45 -23.27 -2.27
N ALA A 287 -15.48 -23.25 -3.11
CA ALA A 287 -15.86 -24.40 -3.93
C ALA A 287 -14.72 -24.78 -4.88
N TYR A 288 -14.09 -23.81 -5.55
CA TYR A 288 -12.96 -24.06 -6.44
C TYR A 288 -11.79 -24.73 -5.70
N LEU A 289 -11.45 -24.25 -4.49
CA LEU A 289 -10.37 -24.83 -3.70
C LEU A 289 -10.67 -26.26 -3.23
N VAL A 290 -11.88 -26.51 -2.73
CA VAL A 290 -12.28 -27.85 -2.29
C VAL A 290 -12.29 -28.84 -3.45
N LEU A 291 -12.88 -28.47 -4.58
CA LEU A 291 -13.01 -29.34 -5.77
C LEU A 291 -11.66 -29.61 -6.45
N ASN A 292 -10.68 -28.71 -6.31
CA ASN A 292 -9.37 -28.84 -6.96
C ASN A 292 -8.23 -29.21 -6.00
N LYS A 293 -8.54 -29.63 -4.75
CA LYS A 293 -7.54 -29.93 -3.70
C LYS A 293 -6.43 -30.91 -4.11
N HIS A 294 -6.71 -31.80 -5.06
CA HIS A 294 -5.74 -32.80 -5.55
C HIS A 294 -4.82 -32.26 -6.65
N LYS A 295 -5.07 -31.06 -7.20
CA LYS A 295 -4.30 -30.45 -8.29
C LYS A 295 -3.10 -29.64 -7.76
N ARG A 296 -2.25 -30.25 -6.93
CA ARG A 296 -1.11 -29.58 -6.26
C ARG A 296 -0.12 -28.91 -7.23
N ARG A 297 0.02 -29.44 -8.45
CA ARG A 297 0.88 -28.89 -9.51
C ARG A 297 0.23 -27.73 -10.28
N ASN A 298 -1.05 -27.45 -10.05
CA ASN A 298 -1.76 -26.38 -10.75
C ASN A 298 -1.39 -25.02 -10.13
N LYS A 299 -0.58 -24.24 -10.84
CA LYS A 299 -0.17 -22.89 -10.44
C LYS A 299 -1.35 -21.96 -10.08
N THR A 300 -2.46 -22.03 -10.85
CA THR A 300 -3.68 -21.26 -10.56
C THR A 300 -4.28 -21.66 -9.21
N TYR A 301 -4.26 -22.95 -8.88
CA TYR A 301 -4.75 -23.42 -7.58
C TYR A 301 -3.91 -22.86 -6.43
N LEU A 302 -2.58 -22.87 -6.54
CA LEU A 302 -1.68 -22.33 -5.52
C LEU A 302 -1.85 -20.83 -5.30
N LEU A 303 -1.98 -20.07 -6.39
CA LEU A 303 -2.24 -18.62 -6.34
C LEU A 303 -3.59 -18.31 -5.68
N LEU A 304 -4.66 -19.03 -6.07
CA LEU A 304 -5.97 -18.86 -5.47
C LEU A 304 -6.01 -19.31 -4.01
N LEU A 305 -5.25 -20.34 -3.63
CA LEU A 305 -5.13 -20.78 -2.24
C LEU A 305 -4.48 -19.70 -1.38
N PHE A 306 -3.39 -19.11 -1.86
CA PHE A 306 -2.73 -17.98 -1.21
C PHE A 306 -3.71 -16.80 -1.06
N GLY A 307 -4.36 -16.39 -2.15
CA GLY A 307 -5.26 -15.23 -2.14
C GLY A 307 -6.49 -15.42 -1.27
N ALA A 308 -7.14 -16.58 -1.36
CA ALA A 308 -8.30 -16.91 -0.53
C ALA A 308 -7.93 -16.95 0.96
N THR A 309 -6.80 -17.56 1.30
CA THR A 309 -6.37 -17.61 2.71
C THR A 309 -6.06 -16.21 3.22
N TYR A 310 -5.33 -15.41 2.45
CA TYR A 310 -5.05 -14.01 2.78
C TYR A 310 -6.33 -13.23 3.04
N THR A 311 -7.26 -13.24 2.08
CA THR A 311 -8.45 -12.39 2.14
C THR A 311 -9.43 -12.84 3.21
N PHE A 312 -9.56 -14.14 3.49
CA PHE A 312 -10.43 -14.62 4.57
C PHE A 312 -9.84 -14.33 5.94
N CYS A 313 -8.51 -14.48 6.12
CA CYS A 313 -7.86 -14.06 7.36
C CYS A 313 -7.99 -12.55 7.58
N PHE A 314 -7.81 -11.75 6.52
CA PHE A 314 -7.98 -10.30 6.58
C PHE A 314 -9.42 -9.89 6.95
N LEU A 315 -10.43 -10.46 6.28
CA LEU A 315 -11.84 -10.17 6.58
C LEU A 315 -12.23 -10.62 7.99
N ALA A 316 -11.75 -11.79 8.43
CA ALA A 316 -11.96 -12.25 9.80
C ALA A 316 -11.30 -11.31 10.83
N PHE A 317 -10.11 -10.80 10.53
CA PHE A 317 -9.43 -9.83 11.38
C PHE A 317 -10.21 -8.50 11.45
N GLN A 318 -10.64 -7.94 10.32
CA GLN A 318 -11.46 -6.72 10.28
C GLN A 318 -12.77 -6.90 11.07
N GLN A 319 -13.43 -8.06 10.91
CA GLN A 319 -14.64 -8.40 11.67
C GLN A 319 -14.37 -8.49 13.17
N TYR A 320 -13.23 -9.09 13.55
CA TYR A 320 -12.86 -9.27 14.95
C TYR A 320 -12.38 -7.96 15.59
N SER A 321 -11.67 -7.10 14.86
CA SER A 321 -11.14 -5.83 15.37
C SER A 321 -12.16 -4.70 15.36
N GLY A 322 -13.26 -4.83 14.60
CA GLY A 322 -14.25 -3.76 14.45
C GLY A 322 -13.91 -2.74 13.36
N TYR A 323 -12.81 -2.95 12.62
CA TYR A 323 -12.33 -2.01 11.60
C TYR A 323 -13.03 -2.20 10.25
N ARG A 324 -13.02 -1.11 9.47
CA ARG A 324 -13.61 -1.02 8.13
C ARG A 324 -12.56 -0.67 7.07
N GLU A 325 -11.32 -1.13 7.24
CA GLU A 325 -10.18 -0.71 6.41
C GLU A 325 -10.01 -1.60 5.15
N VAL A 326 -11.09 -1.80 4.39
CA VAL A 326 -11.04 -2.59 3.15
C VAL A 326 -10.71 -1.69 1.97
N ASN A 327 -9.45 -1.72 1.51
CA ASN A 327 -8.97 -0.91 0.40
C ASN A 327 -7.89 -1.66 -0.42
N TYR A 328 -7.44 -1.08 -1.54
CA TYR A 328 -6.45 -1.71 -2.40
C TYR A 328 -5.09 -1.88 -1.72
N ARG A 329 -4.71 -0.99 -0.79
CA ARG A 329 -3.45 -1.05 -0.03
C ARG A 329 -3.46 -2.21 0.96
N THR A 330 -4.60 -2.51 1.57
CA THR A 330 -4.75 -3.66 2.48
C THR A 330 -5.02 -4.96 1.73
N LEU A 331 -5.56 -4.94 0.50
CA LEU A 331 -5.88 -6.15 -0.26
C LEU A 331 -4.89 -6.49 -1.39
N PHE A 332 -3.82 -5.72 -1.58
CA PHE A 332 -2.91 -5.93 -2.72
C PHE A 332 -2.38 -7.36 -2.87
N PRO A 333 -2.03 -8.13 -1.80
CA PRO A 333 -1.52 -9.50 -1.98
C PRO A 333 -2.56 -10.41 -2.65
N TYR A 334 -3.83 -10.23 -2.29
CA TYR A 334 -4.96 -10.91 -2.90
C TYR A 334 -5.20 -10.42 -4.33
N LEU A 335 -5.24 -9.10 -4.56
CA LEU A 335 -5.45 -8.53 -5.89
C LEU A 335 -4.40 -9.01 -6.89
N LEU A 336 -3.15 -9.07 -6.48
CA LEU A 336 -2.03 -9.58 -7.26
C LEU A 336 -2.26 -11.02 -7.72
N VAL A 337 -2.54 -11.94 -6.80
CA VAL A 337 -2.68 -13.37 -7.15
C VAL A 337 -3.96 -13.66 -7.92
N ILE A 338 -5.06 -12.94 -7.67
CA ILE A 338 -6.28 -13.07 -8.48
C ILE A 338 -6.04 -12.58 -9.90
N SER A 339 -5.39 -11.43 -10.06
CA SER A 339 -5.03 -10.88 -11.37
C SER A 339 -4.16 -11.85 -12.17
N TRP A 340 -3.13 -12.42 -11.55
CA TRP A 340 -2.27 -13.42 -12.21
C TRP A 340 -2.99 -14.73 -12.50
N SER A 341 -3.86 -15.18 -11.60
CA SER A 341 -4.70 -16.37 -11.81
C SER A 341 -5.63 -16.19 -13.00
N LEU A 342 -6.21 -15.00 -13.16
CA LEU A 342 -7.03 -14.64 -14.31
C LEU A 342 -6.21 -14.70 -15.61
N TRP A 343 -5.03 -14.07 -15.67
CA TRP A 343 -4.17 -14.13 -16.85
C TRP A 343 -3.76 -15.55 -17.22
N ILE A 344 -3.29 -16.36 -16.26
CA ILE A 344 -2.93 -17.75 -16.50
C ILE A 344 -4.13 -18.53 -17.07
N THR A 345 -5.31 -18.32 -16.51
CA THR A 345 -6.54 -19.01 -16.95
C THR A 345 -6.93 -18.61 -18.36
N LEU A 346 -6.91 -17.31 -18.68
CA LEU A 346 -7.25 -16.82 -20.02
C LEU A 346 -6.26 -17.27 -21.09
N ILE A 347 -4.97 -17.30 -20.76
CA ILE A 347 -3.93 -17.84 -21.65
C ILE A 347 -4.17 -19.33 -21.91
N ARG A 348 -4.48 -20.11 -20.86
CA ARG A 348 -4.78 -21.55 -20.99
C ARG A 348 -6.02 -21.82 -21.82
N LEU A 349 -7.07 -21.01 -21.65
CA LEU A 349 -8.30 -21.07 -22.44
C LEU A 349 -8.14 -20.47 -23.85
N ASN A 350 -6.97 -19.90 -24.18
CA ASN A 350 -6.69 -19.23 -25.44
C ASN A 350 -7.72 -18.13 -25.80
N ASN A 351 -8.29 -17.46 -24.79
CA ASN A 351 -9.35 -16.46 -24.98
C ASN A 351 -8.74 -15.07 -25.27
N LYS A 352 -8.18 -14.93 -26.47
CA LYS A 352 -7.48 -13.70 -26.90
C LYS A 352 -8.36 -12.45 -26.82
N LYS A 353 -9.65 -12.56 -27.18
CA LYS A 353 -10.59 -11.44 -27.16
C LYS A 353 -10.71 -10.87 -25.75
N LEU A 354 -10.95 -11.73 -24.77
CA LEU A 354 -11.10 -11.30 -23.38
C LEU A 354 -9.78 -10.76 -22.80
N ILE A 355 -8.63 -11.33 -23.19
CA ILE A 355 -7.32 -10.78 -22.80
C ILE A 355 -7.15 -9.34 -23.30
N ILE A 356 -7.47 -9.05 -24.57
CA ILE A 356 -7.37 -7.70 -25.12
C ILE A 356 -8.33 -6.75 -24.39
N VAL A 357 -9.60 -7.15 -24.22
CA VAL A 357 -10.61 -6.30 -23.56
C VAL A 357 -10.16 -5.92 -22.15
N LEU A 358 -9.74 -6.90 -21.34
CA LEU A 358 -9.27 -6.64 -19.99
C LEU A 358 -8.00 -5.79 -19.97
N MET A 359 -7.05 -6.05 -20.88
CA MET A 359 -5.85 -5.24 -21.00
C MET A 359 -6.21 -3.78 -21.32
N VAL A 360 -7.08 -3.53 -22.29
CA VAL A 360 -7.49 -2.17 -22.68
C VAL A 360 -8.18 -1.46 -21.52
N LEU A 361 -9.04 -2.15 -20.76
CA LEU A 361 -9.70 -1.57 -19.58
C LEU A 361 -8.68 -1.19 -18.50
N ILE A 362 -7.76 -2.10 -18.16
CA ILE A 362 -6.72 -1.85 -17.14
C ILE A 362 -5.77 -0.74 -17.59
N VAL A 363 -5.29 -0.79 -18.83
CA VAL A 363 -4.36 0.21 -19.38
C VAL A 363 -5.04 1.57 -19.49
N GLY A 364 -6.22 1.64 -20.10
CA GLY A 364 -6.97 2.89 -20.29
C GLY A 364 -7.32 3.54 -18.96
N HIS A 365 -7.80 2.77 -17.99
CA HIS A 365 -8.05 3.29 -16.65
C HIS A 365 -6.77 3.81 -15.99
N THR A 366 -5.70 3.02 -16.00
CA THR A 366 -4.47 3.40 -15.31
C THR A 366 -3.84 4.65 -15.94
N CYS A 367 -3.81 4.76 -17.27
CA CYS A 367 -3.35 5.96 -17.96
C CYS A 367 -4.21 7.18 -17.63
N THR A 368 -5.54 7.03 -17.55
CA THR A 368 -6.44 8.11 -17.11
C THR A 368 -6.10 8.55 -15.68
N GLY A 369 -5.84 7.58 -14.78
CA GLY A 369 -5.42 7.88 -13.42
C GLY A 369 -4.11 8.67 -13.36
N HIS A 370 -3.11 8.31 -14.18
CA HIS A 370 -1.86 9.07 -14.27
C HIS A 370 -2.08 10.49 -14.80
N VAL A 371 -2.89 10.66 -15.85
CA VAL A 371 -3.20 11.98 -16.41
C VAL A 371 -3.89 12.86 -15.37
N LEU A 372 -4.91 12.33 -14.68
CA LEU A 372 -5.59 13.06 -13.61
C LEU A 372 -4.63 13.41 -12.48
N LEU A 373 -3.68 12.52 -12.15
CA LEU A 373 -2.66 12.79 -11.14
C LEU A 373 -1.70 13.90 -11.57
N TRP A 374 -1.28 13.95 -12.84
CA TRP A 374 -0.42 15.02 -13.37
C TRP A 374 -1.10 16.39 -13.40
N MET A 375 -2.43 16.42 -13.41
CA MET A 375 -3.23 17.65 -13.36
C MET A 375 -3.47 18.18 -11.94
N ARG A 376 -3.04 17.46 -10.89
CA ARG A 376 -3.25 17.87 -9.50
C ARG A 376 -2.11 18.73 -8.97
N ASP A 377 -2.46 19.81 -8.29
CA ASP A 377 -1.51 20.70 -7.59
C ASP A 377 -1.16 20.20 -6.16
N ASP A 378 -1.93 19.25 -5.64
CA ASP A 378 -1.92 18.81 -4.23
C ASP A 378 -1.38 17.39 -4.02
N VAL A 379 -0.40 16.96 -4.82
CA VAL A 379 0.13 15.59 -4.72
C VAL A 379 1.06 15.42 -3.52
N TYR A 380 0.74 14.46 -2.66
CA TYR A 380 1.58 14.00 -1.53
C TYR A 380 2.84 13.33 -2.07
N SER A 381 3.90 14.11 -2.29
CA SER A 381 5.08 13.67 -3.03
C SER A 381 6.38 13.96 -2.29
N LEU A 382 7.33 13.02 -2.37
CA LEU A 382 8.64 13.16 -1.75
C LEU A 382 9.46 14.27 -2.40
N HIS A 383 9.33 14.51 -3.71
CA HIS A 383 10.04 15.60 -4.39
C HIS A 383 9.60 16.97 -3.86
N ILE A 384 8.30 17.18 -3.68
CA ILE A 384 7.78 18.45 -3.13
C ILE A 384 8.23 18.64 -1.69
N ALA A 385 8.15 17.58 -0.86
CA ALA A 385 8.63 17.63 0.52
C ALA A 385 10.15 17.93 0.58
N LYS A 386 10.96 17.28 -0.27
CA LYS A 386 12.41 17.53 -0.36
C LYS A 386 12.72 18.95 -0.83
N LYS A 387 11.99 19.47 -1.83
CA LYS A 387 12.16 20.86 -2.29
C LYS A 387 11.91 21.84 -1.14
N THR A 388 10.81 21.64 -0.41
CA THR A 388 10.47 22.46 0.76
C THR A 388 11.51 22.30 1.88
N HIS A 389 12.06 21.10 2.07
CA HIS A 389 13.12 20.84 3.04
C HIS A 389 14.40 21.66 2.79
N HIS A 390 14.66 22.07 1.55
CA HIS A 390 15.82 22.89 1.17
C HIS A 390 15.44 24.34 0.80
N SER A 391 14.24 24.77 1.17
CA SER A 391 13.74 26.12 0.85
C SER A 391 14.10 27.14 1.93
N GLU A 392 14.13 28.41 1.55
CA GLU A 392 14.20 29.54 2.49
C GLU A 392 13.00 29.54 3.46
N LEU A 393 11.82 29.12 2.99
CA LEU A 393 10.62 28.99 3.82
C LEU A 393 10.86 28.10 5.05
N LYS A 394 11.59 26.98 4.91
CA LYS A 394 11.93 26.13 6.08
C LYS A 394 12.76 26.90 7.09
N HIS A 395 13.79 27.62 6.64
CA HIS A 395 14.66 28.38 7.54
C HIS A 395 13.89 29.48 8.27
N THR A 396 13.02 30.21 7.57
CA THR A 396 12.16 31.22 8.20
C THR A 396 11.21 30.59 9.24
N ILE A 397 10.63 29.41 8.96
CA ILE A 397 9.81 28.69 9.94
C ILE A 397 10.66 28.31 11.17
N GLU A 398 11.88 27.80 10.98
CA GLU A 398 12.80 27.45 12.09
C GLU A 398 13.13 28.67 12.96
N GLU A 399 13.42 29.83 12.35
CA GLU A 399 13.68 31.08 13.07
C GLU A 399 12.49 31.51 13.93
N VAL A 400 11.28 31.46 13.39
CA VAL A 400 10.05 31.79 14.13
C VAL A 400 9.80 30.81 15.27
N LEU A 401 10.14 29.53 15.09
CA LEU A 401 9.93 28.47 16.10
C LEU A 401 11.01 28.42 17.18
N THR A 402 12.17 29.06 17.00
CA THR A 402 13.32 28.95 17.93
C THR A 402 12.98 29.42 19.36
N ASN A 403 11.92 30.23 19.53
CA ASN A 403 11.52 30.80 20.82
C ASN A 403 10.28 30.14 21.47
N SER A 404 9.67 29.11 20.87
CA SER A 404 8.44 28.50 21.41
C SER A 404 8.21 27.06 20.92
N HIS A 405 7.70 26.18 21.79
CA HIS A 405 7.30 24.82 21.41
C HIS A 405 5.95 24.82 20.67
N ARG A 406 5.89 25.46 19.50
CA ARG A 406 4.66 25.63 18.72
C ARG A 406 4.44 24.50 17.73
N GLU A 407 3.19 24.04 17.64
CA GLU A 407 2.72 23.18 16.55
C GLU A 407 2.76 23.95 15.21
N ILE A 408 2.87 23.26 14.08
CA ILE A 408 2.74 23.87 12.75
C ILE A 408 1.34 23.54 12.22
N ARG A 409 0.55 24.56 11.89
CA ARG A 409 -0.74 24.42 11.20
C ARG A 409 -0.55 24.87 9.75
N THR A 410 -1.00 24.09 8.77
CA THR A 410 -0.82 24.44 7.35
C THR A 410 -1.93 23.96 6.43
N ASP A 411 -2.10 24.61 5.28
CA ASP A 411 -2.97 24.17 4.18
C ASP A 411 -2.34 23.07 3.31
N ALA A 412 -1.03 22.80 3.45
CA ALA A 412 -0.33 21.73 2.75
C ALA A 412 0.61 20.91 3.67
N PRO A 413 0.08 20.12 4.62
CA PRO A 413 0.88 19.31 5.55
C PRO A 413 1.96 18.45 4.88
N GLN A 414 1.68 17.94 3.69
CA GLN A 414 2.57 17.11 2.88
C GLN A 414 3.89 17.77 2.49
N LYS A 415 3.94 19.11 2.45
CA LYS A 415 5.16 19.85 2.13
C LYS A 415 6.10 19.96 3.33
N LEU A 416 5.54 19.98 4.54
CA LEU A 416 6.26 20.32 5.77
C LEU A 416 6.50 19.11 6.69
N MET A 417 5.61 18.11 6.68
CA MET A 417 5.62 17.01 7.68
C MET A 417 6.93 16.23 7.77
N LEU A 418 7.68 16.10 6.69
CA LEU A 418 8.98 15.41 6.68
C LEU A 418 10.14 16.33 7.04
N SER A 419 9.97 17.65 6.91
CA SER A 419 10.97 18.66 7.26
C SER A 419 11.01 18.95 8.75
N PHE A 420 9.87 18.74 9.43
CA PHE A 420 9.69 18.95 10.86
C PHE A 420 9.21 17.65 11.54
N PRO A 421 10.01 16.58 11.49
CA PRO A 421 9.60 15.26 11.98
C PRO A 421 9.44 15.22 13.51
N ASP A 422 10.01 16.16 14.24
CA ASP A 422 9.92 16.34 15.69
C ASP A 422 8.69 17.15 16.11
N LEU A 423 8.07 17.90 15.19
CA LEU A 423 6.90 18.74 15.48
C LEU A 423 5.59 18.09 15.03
N ARG A 424 4.48 18.62 15.55
CA ARG A 424 3.13 18.29 15.08
C ARG A 424 2.79 19.22 13.91
N VAL A 425 2.75 18.66 12.70
CA VAL A 425 2.27 19.35 11.50
C VAL A 425 0.83 18.93 11.23
N LEU A 426 -0.10 19.88 11.38
CA LEU A 426 -1.55 19.65 11.34
C LEU A 426 -2.21 20.51 10.25
N PRO A 427 -3.32 20.06 9.64
CA PRO A 427 -4.05 20.87 8.69
C PRO A 427 -4.73 22.08 9.37
N VAL A 428 -4.75 23.24 8.70
CA VAL A 428 -5.60 24.39 9.11
C VAL A 428 -7.08 24.14 8.85
N LEU A 429 -7.39 23.32 7.85
CA LEU A 429 -8.74 22.98 7.45
C LEU A 429 -8.78 21.49 7.04
N PRO A 430 -8.97 20.56 7.99
CA PRO A 430 -9.15 19.16 7.65
C PRO A 430 -10.42 18.98 6.81
N THR A 431 -10.34 18.16 5.78
CA THR A 431 -11.48 17.75 4.93
C THR A 431 -12.11 16.44 5.39
N SER A 432 -11.38 15.66 6.18
CA SER A 432 -11.85 14.38 6.71
C SER A 432 -11.19 14.04 8.04
N VAL A 433 -11.86 13.20 8.83
CA VAL A 433 -11.33 12.56 10.03
C VAL A 433 -11.24 11.05 9.82
N PHE A 434 -10.17 10.43 10.29
CA PHE A 434 -9.99 8.98 10.23
C PHE A 434 -10.59 8.31 11.46
N ILE A 435 -11.66 7.54 11.28
CA ILE A 435 -12.37 6.81 12.35
C ILE A 435 -12.50 5.35 11.93
N GLU A 436 -12.12 4.41 12.80
CA GLU A 436 -12.30 2.95 12.60
C GLU A 436 -11.80 2.41 11.24
N GLY A 437 -10.72 2.98 10.68
CA GLY A 437 -10.19 2.52 9.39
C GLY A 437 -10.75 3.23 8.15
N LYS A 438 -11.61 4.25 8.30
CA LYS A 438 -12.18 5.03 7.19
C LYS A 438 -12.05 6.54 7.42
N ASN A 439 -11.83 7.26 6.32
CA ASN A 439 -11.96 8.72 6.31
C ASN A 439 -13.44 9.08 6.16
N TYR A 440 -13.96 9.84 7.13
CA TYR A 440 -15.27 10.46 7.07
C TYR A 440 -15.08 11.92 6.71
N ALA A 441 -15.79 12.38 5.68
CA ALA A 441 -15.80 13.79 5.33
C ALA A 441 -16.36 14.59 6.51
N LEU A 442 -15.67 15.66 6.87
CA LEU A 442 -16.17 16.59 7.89
C LEU A 442 -17.32 17.40 7.29
N SER A 443 -18.33 17.65 8.10
CA SER A 443 -19.37 18.63 7.77
C SER A 443 -18.77 20.04 7.69
N ASN A 444 -19.45 20.95 7.01
CA ASN A 444 -18.98 22.35 6.92
C ASN A 444 -18.81 22.98 8.32
N GLU A 445 -19.69 22.64 9.26
CA GLU A 445 -19.61 23.12 10.66
C GLU A 445 -18.35 22.59 11.36
N GLU A 446 -18.04 21.30 11.22
CA GLU A 446 -16.83 20.71 11.82
C GLU A 446 -15.54 21.26 11.19
N SER A 447 -15.54 21.48 9.87
CA SER A 447 -14.42 22.12 9.19
C SER A 447 -14.22 23.57 9.63
N LEU A 448 -15.29 24.35 9.82
CA LEU A 448 -15.21 25.70 10.37
C LEU A 448 -14.70 25.69 11.82
N LEU A 449 -15.20 24.78 12.65
CA LEU A 449 -14.72 24.63 14.02
C LEU A 449 -13.23 24.27 14.08
N ALA A 450 -12.74 23.42 13.16
CA ALA A 450 -11.32 23.12 13.07
C ALA A 450 -10.47 24.35 12.62
N ARG A 451 -11.03 25.20 11.76
CA ARG A 451 -10.41 26.49 11.38
C ARG A 451 -10.33 27.45 12.56
N ASP A 452 -11.40 27.56 13.35
CA ASP A 452 -11.43 28.37 14.56
C ASP A 452 -10.43 27.85 15.61
N GLN A 453 -10.30 26.53 15.75
CA GLN A 453 -9.26 25.93 16.59
C GLN A 453 -7.85 26.27 16.11
N ALA A 454 -7.61 26.33 14.79
CA ALA A 454 -6.32 26.74 14.25
C ALA A 454 -6.04 28.22 14.55
N LEU A 455 -7.04 29.10 14.42
CA LEU A 455 -6.90 30.51 14.81
C LEU A 455 -6.63 30.65 16.32
N ASN A 456 -7.38 29.96 17.16
CA ASN A 456 -7.19 30.02 18.61
C ASN A 456 -5.80 29.51 19.00
N ALA A 457 -5.30 28.44 18.37
CA ALA A 457 -3.95 27.96 18.59
C ALA A 457 -2.87 28.99 18.19
N LEU A 458 -3.10 29.76 17.12
CA LEU A 458 -2.24 30.88 16.74
C LEU A 458 -2.27 32.00 17.80
N LEU A 459 -3.47 32.43 18.20
CA LEU A 459 -3.66 33.54 19.14
C LEU A 459 -3.20 33.20 20.57
N GLU A 460 -3.23 31.93 20.95
CA GLU A 460 -2.73 31.43 22.24
C GLU A 460 -1.23 31.10 22.22
N ASP A 461 -0.52 31.48 21.15
CA ASP A 461 0.92 31.25 21.03
C ASP A 461 1.31 29.76 21.01
N ARG A 462 0.37 28.87 20.68
CA ARG A 462 0.55 27.41 20.64
C ARG A 462 0.88 26.88 19.25
N ALA A 463 0.65 27.66 18.21
CA ALA A 463 0.92 27.27 16.84
C ALA A 463 1.43 28.42 15.97
N VAL A 464 2.19 28.06 14.93
CA VAL A 464 2.47 28.92 13.77
C VAL A 464 1.61 28.42 12.61
N ILE A 465 1.07 29.34 11.82
CA ILE A 465 0.28 29.01 10.63
C ILE A 465 1.12 29.25 9.38
N VAL A 466 1.29 28.22 8.54
CA VAL A 466 2.04 28.30 7.27
C VAL A 466 1.10 28.01 6.11
N LEU A 467 0.92 28.97 5.21
CA LEU A 467 -0.04 28.92 4.12
C LEU A 467 0.67 29.03 2.77
N PHE A 468 0.45 28.06 1.90
CA PHE A 468 0.97 28.08 0.53
C PHE A 468 0.00 28.78 -0.43
N ALA A 469 -1.30 28.78 -0.12
CA ALA A 469 -2.35 29.44 -0.88
C ALA A 469 -3.40 30.04 0.08
N PRO A 470 -3.11 31.19 0.71
CA PRO A 470 -4.01 31.78 1.70
C PRO A 470 -5.34 32.20 1.06
N ASP A 471 -6.45 31.69 1.62
CA ASP A 471 -7.81 32.13 1.26
C ASP A 471 -8.10 33.54 1.83
N GLU A 472 -9.22 34.13 1.40
CA GLU A 472 -9.62 35.48 1.87
C GLU A 472 -9.69 35.59 3.39
N TYR A 473 -10.02 34.49 4.08
CA TYR A 473 -10.09 34.47 5.54
C TYR A 473 -8.72 34.66 6.16
N TRP A 474 -7.74 33.84 5.76
CA TRP A 474 -6.38 33.96 6.29
C TRP A 474 -5.67 35.25 5.89
N GLN A 475 -6.00 35.81 4.72
CA GLN A 475 -5.54 37.14 4.32
C GLN A 475 -6.01 38.21 5.31
N ARG A 476 -7.29 38.20 5.71
CA ARG A 476 -7.80 39.14 6.74
C ARG A 476 -7.16 38.93 8.11
N ILE A 477 -6.85 37.69 8.48
CA ILE A 477 -6.15 37.41 9.74
C ILE A 477 -4.74 37.99 9.73
N SER A 478 -4.06 37.97 8.58
CA SER A 478 -2.71 38.54 8.44
C SER A 478 -2.66 40.06 8.60
N GLU A 479 -3.81 40.76 8.49
CA GLU A 479 -3.93 42.20 8.66
C GLU A 479 -4.22 42.61 10.12
N ARG A 480 -4.41 41.65 11.03
CA ARG A 480 -4.66 41.96 12.44
C ARG A 480 -3.38 42.46 13.13
N ALA A 481 -3.54 43.46 14.00
CA ALA A 481 -2.41 44.09 14.69
C ALA A 481 -1.64 43.15 15.65
N ASP A 482 -2.28 42.08 16.13
CA ASP A 482 -1.69 41.07 17.02
C ASP A 482 -1.00 39.91 16.28
N VAL A 483 -1.07 39.88 14.95
CA VAL A 483 -0.52 38.80 14.12
C VAL A 483 0.56 39.36 13.20
N ALA A 484 1.79 38.87 13.35
CA ALA A 484 2.84 39.12 12.38
C ALA A 484 2.70 38.17 11.18
N ALA A 485 2.95 38.69 9.99
CA ALA A 485 2.92 37.95 8.74
C ALA A 485 4.25 38.11 7.98
N ILE A 486 4.93 37.00 7.73
CA ILE A 486 6.10 36.97 6.84
C ILE A 486 5.67 36.41 5.49
N LEU A 487 5.82 37.22 4.45
CA LEU A 487 5.60 36.82 3.07
C LEU A 487 6.90 36.29 2.49
N THR A 488 6.92 35.00 2.14
CA THR A 488 8.00 34.40 1.36
C THR A 488 7.53 34.22 -0.08
N GLY A 489 8.46 34.03 -1.02
CA GLY A 489 8.10 33.71 -2.41
C GLY A 489 7.34 32.39 -2.59
N GLU A 490 7.27 31.56 -1.55
CA GLU A 490 6.64 30.23 -1.60
C GLU A 490 5.39 30.10 -0.71
N GLY A 491 5.12 31.07 0.17
CA GLY A 491 3.98 31.05 1.10
C GLY A 491 4.03 32.14 2.18
N THR A 492 3.00 32.18 3.01
CA THR A 492 2.83 33.13 4.12
C THR A 492 2.95 32.41 5.45
N ILE A 493 3.75 32.96 6.37
CA ILE A 493 3.87 32.49 7.76
C ILE A 493 3.16 33.49 8.66
N LEU A 494 2.20 33.03 9.46
CA LEU A 494 1.52 33.82 10.48
C LEU A 494 1.93 33.31 11.87
N TYR A 495 2.32 34.24 12.73
CA TYR A 495 2.67 33.97 14.12
C TYR A 495 2.23 35.16 15.00
N LEU A 496 2.02 34.90 16.28
CA LEU A 496 1.71 35.96 17.23
C LEU A 496 2.96 36.84 17.42
N ASP A 497 2.81 38.16 17.22
CA ASP A 497 3.87 39.12 17.50
C ASP A 497 3.90 39.40 19.00
N THR A 498 4.63 38.56 19.74
CA THR A 498 4.93 38.89 21.13
C THR A 498 5.95 40.02 21.09
N LEU A 499 5.47 41.27 21.19
CA LEU A 499 6.33 42.42 21.44
C LEU A 499 7.29 42.07 22.60
N PRO A 500 8.61 42.21 22.45
CA PRO A 500 9.56 42.00 23.53
C PRO A 500 9.33 42.94 24.71
#